data_AF-A0A699U3N6-F1
#
_entry.id   AF-A0A699U3N6-F1
#
_cell.length_a   1.000
_cell.length_b   1.000
_cell.length_c   1.000
_cell.angle_alpha   90.00
_cell.angle_beta   90.00
_cell.angle_gamma   90.00
#
_symmetry.space_group_name_H-M   'P 1'
#
loop_
_entity.id
_entity.type
_entity.pdbx_description
1 polymer ?
#
loop_
_entity_poly.entity_id
_entity_poly.type
_entity_poly.pdbx_seq_one_letter_code
_entity_poly.pdbx_strand_id
1 'polypeptide(L)'
;VRKQSGPVGEGFKKHENKEAAGKWRKALNEVGNLAGWESKNTNGDESKLIEIIVEDIFQKICSTGSSVDGNLVGMETRIEALLSSLELDAPDVRMIGIWGMGGGGKTTLATTIFNQICHQFEGSSFVDNVRE
;
A
#
# COMPACT_ATOMS: atom_id res chain seq x y z
N VAL A 1 5.36 -26.02 7.15
CA VAL A 1 6.34 -24.92 7.07
C VAL A 1 6.60 -24.28 8.43
N ARG A 2 5.60 -23.65 9.09
CA ARG A 2 5.73 -23.00 10.41
C ARG A 2 6.47 -23.80 11.50
N LYS A 3 6.05 -25.05 11.72
CA LYS A 3 6.67 -25.95 12.72
C LYS A 3 8.01 -26.57 12.26
N GLN A 4 8.42 -26.30 11.03
CA GLN A 4 9.63 -26.86 10.39
C GLN A 4 9.80 -28.37 10.59
N SER A 5 8.68 -29.08 10.56
CA SER A 5 8.59 -30.53 10.69
C SER A 5 8.31 -31.18 9.34
N GLY A 6 8.37 -32.52 9.29
CA GLY A 6 8.15 -33.31 8.08
C GLY A 6 9.19 -32.98 6.99
N PRO A 7 8.80 -32.88 5.72
CA PRO A 7 9.73 -32.67 4.61
C PRO A 7 10.61 -31.42 4.75
N VAL A 8 10.06 -30.34 5.34
CA VAL A 8 10.82 -29.10 5.60
C VAL A 8 11.92 -29.34 6.64
N GLY A 9 11.60 -30.07 7.70
CA GLY A 9 12.56 -30.41 8.76
C GLY A 9 13.66 -31.36 8.26
N GLU A 10 13.29 -32.35 7.45
CA GLU A 10 14.23 -33.26 6.80
C GLU A 10 15.18 -32.52 5.85
N GLY A 11 14.66 -31.55 5.09
CA GLY A 11 15.45 -30.67 4.23
C GLY A 11 16.50 -29.89 5.01
N PHE A 12 16.16 -29.37 6.20
CA PHE A 12 17.13 -28.70 7.06
C PHE A 12 18.17 -29.65 7.65
N LYS A 13 17.77 -30.85 8.10
CA LYS A 13 18.72 -31.87 8.61
C LYS A 13 19.75 -32.27 7.56
N LYS A 14 19.31 -32.44 6.30
CA LYS A 14 20.20 -32.77 5.17
C LYS A 14 21.25 -31.67 4.89
N HIS A 15 20.97 -30.43 5.26
CA HIS A 15 21.81 -29.27 4.97
C HIS A 15 22.38 -28.62 6.23
N GLU A 16 22.35 -29.31 7.38
CA GLU A 16 22.68 -28.73 8.69
C GLU A 16 24.13 -28.24 8.79
N ASN A 17 25.04 -28.81 7.99
CA ASN A 17 26.46 -28.40 7.92
C ASN A 17 26.72 -27.17 7.04
N LYS A 18 25.69 -26.60 6.40
CA LYS A 18 25.85 -25.32 5.69
C LYS A 18 25.82 -24.18 6.72
N GLU A 19 26.82 -23.30 6.68
CA GLU A 19 26.89 -22.12 7.54
C GLU A 19 25.60 -21.26 7.51
N ALA A 20 24.94 -21.22 6.35
CA ALA A 20 23.68 -20.51 6.16
C ALA A 20 22.43 -21.21 6.72
N ALA A 21 22.50 -22.50 7.07
CA ALA A 21 21.34 -23.30 7.47
C ALA A 21 20.65 -22.74 8.71
N GLY A 22 21.42 -22.26 9.69
CA GLY A 22 20.89 -21.60 10.88
C GLY A 22 20.11 -20.31 10.54
N LYS A 23 20.62 -19.50 9.60
CA LYS A 23 19.96 -18.26 9.15
C LYS A 23 18.65 -18.57 8.44
N TRP A 24 18.63 -19.54 7.53
CA TRP A 24 17.41 -19.96 6.83
C TRP A 24 16.39 -20.56 7.77
N ARG A 25 16.83 -21.37 8.74
CA ARG A 25 15.96 -21.95 9.78
C ARG A 25 15.28 -20.84 10.58
N LYS A 26 16.04 -19.81 10.99
CA LYS A 26 15.48 -18.66 11.70
C LYS A 26 14.48 -17.89 10.83
N ALA A 27 14.87 -17.49 9.62
CA ALA A 27 14.03 -16.73 8.71
C ALA A 27 12.71 -17.44 8.37
N LEU A 28 12.75 -18.75 8.09
CA LEU A 28 11.53 -19.51 7.79
C LEU A 28 10.61 -19.68 9.00
N ASN A 29 11.17 -19.66 10.22
CA ASN A 29 10.37 -19.69 11.45
C ASN A 29 9.64 -18.35 11.59
N GLU A 30 10.36 -17.25 11.44
CA GLU A 30 9.82 -15.88 11.49
C GLU A 30 8.70 -15.70 10.44
N VAL A 31 9.00 -15.95 9.17
CA VAL A 31 8.03 -15.80 8.07
C VAL A 31 6.84 -16.75 8.22
N GLY A 32 7.07 -18.00 8.64
CA GLY A 32 6.00 -18.97 8.83
C GLY A 32 5.05 -18.68 10.01
N ASN A 33 5.41 -17.76 10.89
CA ASN A 33 4.56 -17.26 11.98
C ASN A 33 3.78 -16.00 11.60
N LEU A 34 4.10 -15.35 10.48
CA LEU A 34 3.33 -14.21 10.00
C LEU A 34 1.94 -14.68 9.56
N ALA A 35 0.93 -13.87 9.85
CA ALA A 35 -0.39 -14.06 9.26
C ALA A 35 -0.26 -13.80 7.75
N GLY A 36 -0.81 -14.71 6.94
CA GLY A 36 -0.82 -14.60 5.49
C GLY A 36 -2.18 -15.01 4.93
N TRP A 37 -2.30 -14.94 3.62
CA TRP A 37 -3.52 -15.33 2.92
C TRP A 37 -3.43 -16.79 2.47
N GLU A 38 -4.49 -17.56 2.74
CA GLU A 38 -4.58 -18.96 2.31
C GLU A 38 -5.54 -19.09 1.12
N SER A 39 -5.16 -19.84 0.09
CA SER A 39 -5.99 -20.14 -1.09
C SER A 39 -7.33 -20.82 -0.72
N LYS A 40 -7.40 -21.50 0.43
CA LYS A 40 -8.66 -22.05 0.95
C LYS A 40 -9.70 -20.98 1.27
N ASN A 41 -9.28 -19.77 1.60
CA ASN A 41 -10.17 -18.65 1.87
C ASN A 41 -10.90 -18.18 0.60
N THR A 42 -10.38 -18.53 -0.58
CA THR A 42 -10.95 -18.21 -1.89
C THR A 42 -11.46 -19.43 -2.64
N ASN A 43 -11.73 -20.54 -1.94
CA ASN A 43 -12.14 -21.83 -2.52
C ASN A 43 -11.18 -22.38 -3.59
N GLY A 44 -9.89 -22.05 -3.51
CA GLY A 44 -8.89 -22.45 -4.50
C GLY A 44 -8.75 -21.49 -5.69
N ASP A 45 -9.51 -20.40 -5.74
CA ASP A 45 -9.42 -19.40 -6.81
C ASP A 45 -8.21 -18.48 -6.57
N GLU A 46 -7.17 -18.65 -7.37
CA GLU A 46 -5.95 -17.85 -7.30
C GLU A 46 -6.18 -16.40 -7.71
N SER A 47 -7.13 -16.13 -8.62
CA SER A 47 -7.41 -14.77 -9.08
C SER A 47 -7.97 -13.90 -7.97
N LYS A 48 -8.94 -14.41 -7.21
CA LYS A 48 -9.48 -13.75 -6.01
C LYS A 48 -8.44 -13.57 -4.92
N LEU A 49 -7.53 -14.53 -4.77
CA LEU A 49 -6.44 -14.41 -3.80
C LEU A 49 -5.50 -13.25 -4.17
N ILE A 50 -5.16 -13.14 -5.46
CA ILE A 50 -4.35 -12.04 -5.98
C ILE A 50 -5.07 -10.70 -5.77
N GLU A 51 -6.37 -10.63 -6.08
CA GLU A 51 -7.18 -9.42 -5.89
C GLU A 51 -7.15 -8.93 -4.44
N ILE A 52 -7.36 -9.82 -3.47
CA ILE A 52 -7.27 -9.49 -2.03
C ILE A 52 -5.87 -8.98 -1.65
N ILE A 53 -4.81 -9.59 -2.17
CA ILE A 53 -3.43 -9.19 -1.89
C ILE A 53 -3.13 -7.81 -2.48
N VAL A 54 -3.54 -7.58 -3.73
CA VAL A 54 -3.35 -6.31 -4.42
C VAL A 54 -4.08 -5.19 -3.68
N GLU A 55 -5.34 -5.42 -3.30
CA GLU A 55 -6.15 -4.45 -2.55
C GLU A 55 -5.50 -4.12 -1.19
N ASP A 56 -5.09 -5.13 -0.41
CA ASP A 56 -4.43 -4.89 0.88
C ASP A 56 -3.12 -4.10 0.75
N ILE A 57 -2.30 -4.40 -0.27
CA ILE A 57 -1.06 -3.66 -0.54
C ILE A 57 -1.39 -2.22 -0.95
N PHE A 58 -2.37 -2.05 -1.83
CA PHE A 58 -2.77 -0.75 -2.35
C PHE A 58 -3.30 0.17 -1.23
N GLN A 59 -4.18 -0.34 -0.38
CA GLN A 59 -4.69 0.36 0.80
C GLN A 59 -3.56 0.82 1.74
N LYS A 60 -2.55 -0.02 1.98
CA LYS A 60 -1.38 0.32 2.81
C LYS A 60 -0.51 1.41 2.19
N ILE A 61 -0.32 1.38 0.87
CA ILE A 61 0.45 2.42 0.15
C ILE A 61 -0.28 3.77 0.23
N CYS A 62 -1.58 3.79 -0.10
CA CYS A 62 -2.41 5.01 0.00
C CYS A 62 -2.43 5.56 1.43
N SER A 63 -2.65 4.69 2.44
CA SER A 63 -2.70 5.10 3.85
C SER A 63 -1.39 5.67 4.38
N THR A 64 -0.24 5.18 3.91
CA THR A 64 1.07 5.66 4.37
C THR A 64 1.34 7.10 3.91
N GLY A 65 0.75 7.51 2.78
CA GLY A 65 0.93 8.84 2.22
C GLY A 65 -0.06 9.90 2.74
N SER A 66 -1.07 9.52 3.52
CA SER A 66 -2.18 10.40 3.92
C SER A 66 -1.85 11.31 5.10
N SER A 67 -0.74 11.07 5.82
CA SER A 67 -0.35 11.90 6.96
C SER A 67 0.08 13.28 6.48
N VAL A 68 -0.70 14.30 6.80
CA VAL A 68 -0.29 15.71 6.67
C VAL A 68 0.89 15.91 7.62
N ASP A 69 2.01 16.43 7.11
CA ASP A 69 3.12 16.85 7.96
C ASP A 69 2.59 17.89 8.96
N GLY A 70 2.65 17.57 10.26
CA GLY A 70 2.14 18.41 11.34
C GLY A 70 2.78 19.80 11.42
N ASN A 71 3.87 20.02 10.67
CA ASN A 71 4.49 21.33 10.52
C ASN A 71 3.80 22.24 9.49
N LEU A 72 2.84 21.74 8.70
CA LEU A 72 2.16 22.50 7.65
C LEU A 72 0.90 23.19 8.19
N VAL A 73 1.05 24.47 8.56
CA VAL A 73 -0.06 25.29 9.05
C VAL A 73 -1.07 25.59 7.94
N GLY A 74 -2.36 25.32 8.19
CA GLY A 74 -3.46 25.65 7.28
C GLY A 74 -3.62 24.72 6.07
N MET A 75 -2.96 23.55 6.07
CA MET A 75 -3.18 22.52 5.05
C MET A 75 -4.51 21.82 5.22
N GLU A 76 -4.92 21.51 6.46
CA GLU A 76 -6.17 20.80 6.76
C GLU A 76 -7.38 21.47 6.08
N THR A 77 -7.52 22.78 6.24
CA THR A 77 -8.66 23.54 5.67
C THR A 77 -8.65 23.54 4.14
N ARG A 78 -7.47 23.52 3.50
CA ARG A 78 -7.35 23.44 2.03
C ARG A 78 -7.69 22.06 1.53
N ILE A 79 -7.30 21.02 2.28
CA ILE A 79 -7.64 19.62 1.98
C ILE A 79 -9.15 19.44 2.08
N GLU A 80 -9.76 19.83 3.20
CA GLU A 80 -11.22 19.74 3.41
C GLU A 80 -12.01 20.48 2.33
N ALA A 81 -11.58 21.69 1.95
CA ALA A 81 -12.22 22.47 0.90
C ALA A 81 -12.16 21.76 -0.48
N LEU A 82 -11.01 21.17 -0.82
CA LEU A 82 -10.85 20.44 -2.07
C LEU A 82 -11.60 19.11 -2.09
N LEU A 83 -11.56 18.33 -0.99
CA LEU A 83 -12.32 17.09 -0.87
C LEU A 83 -13.83 17.35 -1.00
N SER A 84 -14.32 18.42 -0.39
CA SER A 84 -15.73 18.83 -0.52
C SER A 84 -16.10 19.20 -1.96
N SER A 85 -15.15 19.77 -2.71
CA SER A 85 -15.37 20.16 -4.11
C SER A 85 -15.26 18.98 -5.09
N LEU A 86 -14.62 17.88 -4.67
CA LEU A 86 -14.45 16.67 -5.47
C LEU A 86 -15.70 15.80 -5.53
N GLU A 87 -16.67 15.99 -4.60
CA GLU A 87 -17.91 15.22 -4.40
C GLU A 87 -17.83 13.75 -4.85
N LEU A 88 -16.86 12.98 -4.33
CA LEU A 88 -16.38 11.70 -4.86
C LEU A 88 -17.45 10.65 -5.26
N ASP A 89 -18.65 10.74 -4.70
CA ASP A 89 -19.79 9.86 -4.99
C ASP A 89 -20.58 10.21 -6.27
N ALA A 90 -20.29 11.33 -6.93
CA ALA A 90 -21.02 11.72 -8.14
C ALA A 90 -20.56 10.90 -9.36
N PRO A 91 -21.48 10.46 -10.24
CA PRO A 91 -21.18 9.56 -11.37
C PRO A 91 -20.53 10.27 -12.57
N ASP A 92 -19.94 11.45 -12.40
CA ASP A 92 -19.39 12.29 -13.46
C ASP A 92 -17.84 12.36 -13.44
N VAL A 93 -17.27 12.89 -14.52
CA VAL A 93 -15.81 13.10 -14.64
C VAL A 93 -15.49 14.55 -14.31
N ARG A 94 -14.59 14.76 -13.34
CA ARG A 94 -14.19 16.09 -12.89
C ARG A 94 -12.70 16.36 -13.04
N MET A 95 -12.39 17.62 -13.29
CA MET A 95 -11.03 18.15 -13.33
C MET A 95 -10.93 19.33 -12.38
N ILE A 96 -9.90 19.32 -11.53
CA ILE A 96 -9.61 20.42 -10.61
C ILE A 96 -8.24 20.99 -10.92
N GLY A 97 -8.18 22.31 -11.09
CA GLY A 97 -6.93 23.06 -11.21
C GLY A 97 -6.50 23.66 -9.87
N ILE A 98 -5.24 23.45 -9.48
CA ILE A 98 -4.62 24.12 -8.32
C ILE A 98 -3.59 25.11 -8.85
N TRP A 99 -3.85 26.41 -8.73
CA TRP A 99 -2.95 27.47 -9.19
C TRP A 99 -2.48 28.39 -8.07
N GLY A 100 -1.46 29.21 -8.35
CA GLY A 100 -0.92 30.20 -7.40
C GLY A 100 0.59 30.35 -7.50
N MET A 101 1.16 31.25 -6.70
CA MET A 101 2.59 31.55 -6.69
C MET A 101 3.47 30.31 -6.40
N GLY A 102 4.74 30.38 -6.80
CA GLY A 102 5.76 29.39 -6.45
C GLY A 102 5.92 29.24 -4.94
N GLY A 103 6.25 28.03 -4.47
CA GLY A 103 6.43 27.75 -3.03
C GLY A 103 5.14 27.65 -2.20
N GLY A 104 3.95 27.88 -2.77
CA GLY A 104 2.67 27.85 -2.04
C GLY A 104 2.15 26.46 -1.65
N GLY A 105 2.93 25.39 -1.86
CA GLY A 105 2.54 24.02 -1.49
C GLY A 105 1.52 23.33 -2.42
N LYS A 106 1.36 23.79 -3.66
CA LYS A 106 0.36 23.23 -4.61
C LYS A 106 0.55 21.74 -4.89
N THR A 107 1.78 21.34 -5.21
CA THR A 107 2.14 19.94 -5.44
C THR A 107 1.92 19.12 -4.18
N THR A 108 2.33 19.65 -3.01
CA THR A 108 2.09 19.01 -1.72
C THR A 108 0.60 18.77 -1.48
N LEU A 109 -0.25 19.77 -1.72
CA LEU A 109 -1.70 19.64 -1.57
C LEU A 109 -2.29 18.58 -2.52
N ALA A 110 -1.88 18.57 -3.79
CA ALA A 110 -2.30 17.56 -4.76
C ALA A 110 -1.88 16.15 -4.34
N THR A 111 -0.63 15.97 -3.90
CA THR A 111 -0.11 14.68 -3.43
C THR A 111 -0.84 14.20 -2.17
N THR A 112 -1.08 15.08 -1.20
CA THR A 112 -1.78 14.72 0.04
C THR A 112 -3.21 14.26 -0.25
N ILE A 113 -3.95 14.99 -1.09
CA ILE A 113 -5.31 14.60 -1.47
C ILE A 113 -5.29 13.27 -2.23
N PHE A 114 -4.37 13.10 -3.19
CA PHE A 114 -4.22 11.86 -3.93
C PHE A 114 -4.06 10.66 -2.98
N ASN A 115 -3.14 10.75 -2.01
CA ASN A 115 -2.91 9.67 -1.05
C ASN A 115 -4.14 9.37 -0.17
N GLN A 116 -4.96 10.40 0.12
CA GLN A 116 -6.18 10.23 0.90
C GLN A 116 -7.31 9.54 0.14
N ILE A 117 -7.39 9.70 -1.19
CA ILE A 117 -8.56 9.23 -1.96
C ILE A 117 -8.24 8.13 -2.98
N CYS A 118 -6.97 7.87 -3.29
CA CYS A 118 -6.57 6.91 -4.33
C CYS A 118 -7.19 5.52 -4.15
N HIS A 119 -7.36 5.12 -2.88
CA HIS A 119 -7.95 3.84 -2.50
C HIS A 119 -9.46 3.71 -2.75
N GLN A 120 -10.14 4.81 -3.09
CA GLN A 120 -11.58 4.84 -3.40
C GLN A 120 -11.84 4.59 -4.89
N PHE A 121 -10.80 4.52 -5.71
CA PHE A 121 -10.88 4.31 -7.15
C PHE A 121 -10.33 2.94 -7.54
N GLU A 122 -10.92 2.30 -8.56
CA GLU A 122 -10.45 1.03 -9.12
C GLU A 122 -9.00 1.13 -9.64
N GLY A 123 -8.63 2.30 -10.15
CA GLY A 123 -7.27 2.60 -10.59
C GLY A 123 -6.91 4.05 -10.31
N SER A 124 -5.66 4.29 -9.92
CA SER A 124 -5.16 5.63 -9.65
C SER A 124 -3.69 5.76 -10.04
N SER A 125 -3.27 6.96 -10.39
CA SER A 125 -1.87 7.26 -10.70
C SER A 125 -1.54 8.70 -10.33
N PHE A 126 -0.34 8.93 -9.80
CA PHE A 126 0.20 10.27 -9.58
C PHE A 126 1.36 10.52 -10.53
N VAL A 127 1.23 11.52 -11.39
CA VAL A 127 2.28 11.91 -12.34
C VAL A 127 2.98 13.15 -11.80
N ASP A 128 4.16 12.96 -11.23
CA ASP A 128 4.99 14.04 -10.70
C ASP A 128 5.98 14.58 -11.75
N ASN A 129 6.52 15.77 -11.50
CA ASN A 129 7.59 16.39 -12.29
C ASN A 129 7.27 16.54 -13.78
N VAL A 130 6.00 16.77 -14.12
CA VAL A 130 5.60 17.16 -15.48
C VAL A 130 6.22 18.52 -15.78
N ARG A 131 7.22 18.54 -16.66
CA ARG A 131 7.84 19.75 -17.21
C ARG A 131 7.15 20.08 -18.53
N GLU A 132 6.89 21.37 -18.76
CA GLU A 132 6.52 21.89 -20.10
C GLU A 132 7.70 21.85 -21.06
#